data_AF-Q27HW8-F1
#
_entry.id   AF-Q27HW8-F1
#
_cell.length_a   1.000
_cell.length_b   1.000
_cell.length_c   1.000
_cell.angle_alpha   90.00
_cell.angle_beta   90.00
_cell.angle_gamma   90.00
#
_symmetry.space_group_name_H-M   'P 1'
#
loop_
_entity.id
_entity.type
_entity.pdbx_description
1 polymer ?
#
loop_
_entity_poly.entity_id
_entity_poly.type
_entity_poly.pdbx_seq_one_letter_code
_entity_poly.pdbx_strand_id
1 'polypeptide(L)'
;EFELDIQKSDLENIAKCRLLNDRIMSVERNFLSPYVSPKESPFRHILLGSGPHTLAALSNHLDFLWTDHPEADADLFRNQFALATCTIQGCANSLAGDIWSLDKDI
;
A
#
# COMPACT_ATOMS: atom_id res chain seq x y z
N GLU A 1 11.78 -19.90 13.83
CA GLU A 1 12.45 -18.63 13.51
C GLU A 1 11.69 -17.40 14.02
N PHE A 2 10.39 -17.25 13.75
CA PHE A 2 9.58 -16.09 14.19
C PHE A 2 9.58 -15.79 15.71
N GLU A 3 9.67 -16.83 16.54
CA GLU A 3 9.56 -16.72 18.01
C GLU A 3 10.85 -16.19 18.68
N LEU A 4 12.00 -16.32 18.00
CA LEU A 4 13.28 -15.75 18.46
C LEU A 4 13.36 -14.23 18.19
N ASP A 5 12.67 -13.72 17.18
CA ASP A 5 12.68 -12.29 16.85
C ASP A 5 11.88 -11.45 17.85
N ILE A 6 10.79 -12.00 18.40
CA ILE A 6 10.01 -11.33 19.46
C ILE A 6 10.86 -11.17 20.73
N GLN A 7 11.64 -12.19 21.10
CA GLN A 7 12.52 -12.13 22.28
C GLN A 7 13.74 -11.22 22.10
N LYS A 8 14.06 -10.79 20.88
CA LYS A 8 15.15 -9.83 20.59
C LYS A 8 14.66 -8.38 20.48
N SER A 9 13.39 -8.11 20.76
CA SER A 9 12.91 -6.73 20.90
C SER A 9 13.51 -6.14 22.18
N ASP A 10 14.68 -5.54 22.02
CA ASP A 10 15.38 -4.78 23.05
C ASP A 10 14.57 -3.50 23.32
N LEU A 11 13.53 -3.62 24.14
CA LEU A 11 12.61 -2.54 24.51
C LEU A 11 13.31 -1.41 25.25
N GLU A 12 14.49 -1.68 25.83
CA GLU A 12 15.34 -0.68 26.48
C GLU A 12 16.07 0.20 25.46
N ASN A 13 16.22 -0.27 24.22
CA ASN A 13 16.79 0.51 23.13
C ASN A 13 15.77 1.46 22.52
N ILE A 14 15.60 2.62 23.17
CA ILE A 14 14.67 3.68 22.77
C ILE A 14 14.81 4.08 21.29
N ALA A 15 16.04 4.11 20.75
CA ALA A 15 16.28 4.48 19.36
C ALA A 15 15.70 3.45 18.37
N LYS A 16 15.87 2.14 18.65
CA LYS A 16 15.27 1.07 17.84
C LYS A 16 13.75 1.05 17.96
N CYS A 17 13.23 1.23 19.18
CA CYS A 17 11.79 1.32 19.42
C CYS A 17 11.17 2.48 18.63
N ARG A 18 11.82 3.65 18.62
CA ARG A 18 11.36 4.80 17.82
C ARG A 18 11.35 4.49 16.32
N LEU A 19 12.42 3.90 15.79
CA LEU A 19 12.48 3.51 14.37
C LEU A 19 11.36 2.55 13.97
N LEU A 20 11.07 1.55 14.81
CA LEU A 20 9.98 0.60 14.56
C LEU A 20 8.61 1.27 14.65
N ASN A 21 8.38 2.13 15.65
CA ASN A 21 7.13 2.88 15.80
C ASN A 21 6.89 3.81 14.60
N ASP A 22 7.93 4.51 14.12
CA ASP A 22 7.83 5.38 12.95
C ASP A 22 7.45 4.57 11.70
N ARG A 23 8.02 3.37 11.52
CA ARG A 23 7.65 2.44 10.44
C ARG A 23 6.19 1.99 10.55
N ILE A 24 5.74 1.56 11.73
CA ILE A 24 4.35 1.15 11.97
C ILE A 24 3.38 2.30 11.68
N MET A 25 3.68 3.50 12.21
CA MET A 25 2.86 4.69 11.97
C MET A 25 2.79 5.09 10.49
N SER A 26 3.84 4.82 9.71
CA SER A 26 3.86 5.14 8.28
C SER A 26 2.91 4.27 7.43
N VAL A 27 2.55 3.07 7.91
CA VAL A 27 1.74 2.10 7.15
C VAL A 27 0.42 2.70 6.68
N GLU A 28 -0.32 3.34 7.59
CA GLU A 28 -1.62 3.95 7.29
C GLU A 28 -1.49 5.06 6.24
N ARG A 29 -0.44 5.88 6.35
CA ARG A 29 -0.17 6.95 5.38
C ARG A 29 0.13 6.38 4.00
N ASN A 30 0.82 5.24 3.92
CA ASN A 30 1.23 4.66 2.64
C ASN A 30 0.04 4.09 1.84
N PHE A 31 -1.08 3.77 2.50
CA PHE A 31 -2.31 3.38 1.82
C PHE A 31 -3.08 4.55 1.18
N LEU A 32 -2.62 5.79 1.35
CA LEU A 32 -3.15 6.94 0.60
C LEU A 32 -2.54 6.94 -0.81
N SER A 33 -3.38 6.80 -1.84
CA SER A 33 -2.91 6.83 -3.22
C SER A 33 -2.15 8.15 -3.51
N PRO A 34 -0.87 8.06 -3.94
CA PRO A 34 -0.08 9.24 -4.28
C PRO A 34 -0.41 9.79 -5.68
N TYR A 35 -1.21 9.07 -6.46
CA TYR A 35 -1.51 9.36 -7.86
C TYR A 35 -2.76 10.21 -8.06
N VAL A 36 -3.44 10.57 -6.98
CA VAL A 36 -4.64 11.42 -7.00
C VAL A 36 -4.41 12.66 -6.13
N SER A 37 -4.85 13.80 -6.65
CA SER A 37 -4.70 15.08 -5.97
C SER A 37 -5.63 15.14 -4.75
N PRO A 38 -5.13 15.52 -3.55
CA PRO A 38 -5.99 15.74 -2.37
C PRO A 38 -7.07 16.81 -2.58
N LYS A 39 -6.85 17.72 -3.54
CA LYS A 39 -7.80 18.78 -3.90
C LYS A 39 -8.99 18.24 -4.68
N GLU A 40 -8.78 17.19 -5.48
CA GLU A 40 -9.81 16.59 -6.34
C GLU A 40 -10.48 15.41 -5.65
N SER A 41 -9.69 14.56 -5.01
CA SER A 41 -10.16 13.44 -4.20
C SER A 41 -9.54 13.54 -2.81
N PRO A 42 -10.26 14.02 -1.79
CA PRO A 42 -9.75 14.06 -0.42
C PRO A 42 -9.66 12.66 0.21
N PHE A 43 -10.55 11.73 -0.18
CA PHE A 43 -10.63 10.38 0.37
C PHE A 43 -9.73 9.39 -0.40
N ARG A 44 -8.41 9.55 -0.25
CA ARG A 44 -7.39 8.87 -1.06
C ARG A 44 -7.03 7.46 -0.65
N HIS A 45 -7.56 6.98 0.48
CA HIS A 45 -7.20 5.68 1.01
C HIS A 45 -7.64 4.55 0.06
N ILE A 46 -6.75 3.64 -0.34
CA ILE A 46 -7.10 2.62 -1.34
C ILE A 46 -8.11 1.58 -0.83
N LEU A 47 -8.11 1.29 0.48
CA LEU A 47 -9.09 0.40 1.14
C LEU A 47 -10.38 1.11 1.60
N LEU A 48 -10.25 2.22 2.33
CA LEU A 48 -11.36 2.90 3.02
C LEU A 48 -11.80 4.23 2.37
N GLY A 49 -11.16 4.62 1.27
CA GLY A 49 -11.43 5.88 0.59
C GLY A 49 -12.61 5.80 -0.37
N SER A 50 -12.74 6.82 -1.21
CA SER A 50 -13.77 6.90 -2.24
C SER A 50 -13.20 7.46 -3.53
N GLY A 51 -13.51 6.80 -4.63
CA GLY A 51 -13.07 7.17 -5.97
C GLY A 51 -12.47 6.00 -6.77
N PRO A 52 -12.07 6.26 -8.03
CA PRO A 52 -11.59 5.24 -8.96
C PRO A 52 -10.23 4.63 -8.57
N HIS A 53 -9.48 5.25 -7.66
CA HIS A 53 -8.21 4.76 -7.14
C HIS A 53 -8.35 3.74 -6.00
N THR A 54 -9.57 3.39 -5.60
CA THR A 54 -9.83 2.43 -4.51
C THR A 54 -9.87 0.99 -5.03
N LEU A 55 -9.53 0.02 -4.18
CA LEU A 55 -9.62 -1.41 -4.54
C LEU A 55 -11.07 -1.86 -4.75
N ALA A 56 -12.02 -1.26 -4.04
CA ALA A 56 -13.44 -1.52 -4.24
C ALA A 56 -13.89 -1.08 -5.65
N ALA A 57 -13.48 0.13 -6.09
CA ALA A 57 -13.78 0.59 -7.45
C ALA A 57 -13.09 -0.28 -8.52
N LEU A 58 -11.86 -0.71 -8.28
CA LEU A 58 -11.15 -1.64 -9.17
C LEU A 58 -11.88 -2.99 -9.31
N SER A 59 -12.39 -3.55 -8.21
CA SER A 59 -13.19 -4.78 -8.23
C SER A 59 -14.48 -4.59 -9.02
N ASN A 60 -15.21 -3.50 -8.79
CA ASN A 60 -16.44 -3.20 -9.54
C ASN A 60 -16.17 -3.04 -11.04
N HIS A 61 -15.03 -2.43 -11.41
CA HIS A 61 -14.65 -2.29 -12.81
C HIS A 61 -14.29 -3.64 -13.44
N LEU A 62 -13.69 -4.56 -12.69
CA LEU A 62 -13.48 -5.94 -13.14
C LEU A 62 -14.81 -6.65 -13.43
N ASP A 63 -15.81 -6.47 -12.57
CA ASP A 63 -17.16 -7.02 -12.80
C ASP A 63 -17.83 -6.43 -14.05
N PHE A 64 -17.61 -5.13 -14.32
CA PHE A 64 -18.07 -4.50 -15.57
C PHE A 64 -17.42 -5.12 -16.81
N LEU A 65 -16.11 -5.42 -16.76
CA LEU A 65 -15.42 -6.12 -17.84
C LEU A 65 -15.96 -7.54 -18.06
N TRP A 66 -16.32 -8.25 -17.00
CA TRP A 66 -16.89 -9.61 -17.10
C TRP A 66 -18.32 -9.64 -17.62
N THR A 67 -19.09 -8.59 -17.36
CA THR A 67 -20.51 -8.49 -17.76
C THR A 67 -20.72 -7.76 -19.08
N ASP A 68 -19.65 -7.36 -19.77
CA ASP A 68 -19.68 -6.53 -20.99
C ASP A 68 -20.52 -5.26 -20.80
N HIS A 69 -20.37 -4.63 -19.63
CA HIS A 69 -21.12 -3.43 -19.27
C HIS A 69 -20.69 -2.24 -20.15
N PRO A 70 -21.58 -1.30 -20.51
CA PRO A 70 -21.22 -0.16 -21.36
C PRO A 70 -20.11 0.74 -20.80
N GLU A 71 -19.89 0.71 -19.49
CA GLU A 71 -18.83 1.46 -18.79
C GLU A 71 -17.52 0.66 -18.65
N ALA A 72 -17.44 -0.54 -19.21
CA ALA A 72 -16.25 -1.36 -19.19
C ALA A 72 -15.15 -0.74 -20.08
N ASP A 73 -14.04 -0.33 -19.46
CA ASP A 73 -12.87 0.21 -20.14
C ASP A 73 -11.60 -0.53 -19.69
N ALA A 74 -11.12 -1.42 -20.57
CA ALA A 74 -9.97 -2.26 -20.29
C ALA A 74 -8.66 -1.47 -20.09
N ASP A 75 -8.48 -0.34 -20.78
CA ASP A 75 -7.27 0.47 -20.65
C ASP A 75 -7.30 1.29 -19.36
N LEU A 76 -8.46 1.82 -18.99
CA LEU A 76 -8.66 2.45 -17.68
C LEU A 76 -8.45 1.43 -16.55
N PHE A 77 -8.99 0.21 -16.67
CA PHE A 77 -8.79 -0.85 -15.68
C PHE A 77 -7.31 -1.18 -15.48
N ARG A 78 -6.54 -1.33 -16.58
CA ARG A 78 -5.09 -1.59 -16.52
C ARG A 78 -4.34 -0.49 -15.78
N ASN A 79 -4.70 0.77 -16.01
CA ASN A 79 -4.11 1.90 -15.31
C ASN A 79 -4.46 1.85 -13.81
N GLN A 80 -5.72 1.65 -13.45
CA GLN A 80 -6.15 1.53 -12.05
C GLN A 80 -5.44 0.37 -11.33
N PHE A 81 -5.34 -0.79 -11.99
CA PHE A 81 -4.64 -1.96 -11.47
C PHE A 81 -3.16 -1.67 -11.23
N ALA A 82 -2.45 -1.10 -12.22
CA ALA A 82 -1.05 -0.75 -12.10
C ALA A 82 -0.78 0.23 -10.94
N LEU A 83 -1.61 1.27 -10.80
CA LEU A 83 -1.48 2.26 -9.73
C LEU A 83 -1.75 1.64 -8.35
N ALA A 84 -2.74 0.74 -8.24
CA ALA A 84 -3.00 0.00 -7.01
C ALA A 84 -1.82 -0.90 -6.63
N THR A 85 -1.25 -1.63 -7.59
CA THR A 85 -0.05 -2.45 -7.38
C THR A 85 1.15 -1.61 -6.93
N CYS A 86 1.43 -0.49 -7.59
CA CYS A 86 2.51 0.41 -7.20
C CYS A 86 2.30 0.99 -5.79
N THR A 87 1.06 1.30 -5.40
CA THR A 87 0.75 1.78 -4.06
C THR A 87 1.06 0.70 -3.01
N ILE A 88 0.61 -0.53 -3.22
CA ILE A 88 0.88 -1.66 -2.31
C ILE A 88 2.38 -1.95 -2.23
N GLN A 89 3.10 -1.92 -3.35
CA GLN A 89 4.56 -2.08 -3.37
C GLN A 89 5.26 -0.97 -2.58
N GLY A 90 4.81 0.28 -2.72
CA GLY A 90 5.30 1.41 -1.94
C GLY A 90 5.09 1.23 -0.43
N CYS A 91 3.92 0.70 -0.02
CA CYS A 91 3.66 0.32 1.36
C CYS A 91 4.64 -0.75 1.86
N ALA A 92 4.80 -1.84 1.09
CA ALA A 92 5.68 -2.95 1.45
C ALA A 92 7.13 -2.48 1.61
N ASN A 93 7.63 -1.66 0.66
CA ASN A 93 8.97 -1.11 0.70
C ASN A 93 9.20 -0.21 1.92
N SER A 94 8.24 0.66 2.23
CA SER A 94 8.33 1.53 3.42
C SER A 94 8.30 0.73 4.73
N LEU A 95 7.53 -0.36 4.77
CA LEU A 95 7.44 -1.21 5.95
C LEU A 95 8.68 -2.09 6.14
N ALA A 96 9.30 -2.58 5.07
CA ALA A 96 10.46 -3.48 5.12
C ALA A 96 11.68 -2.87 5.82
N GLY A 97 11.79 -1.54 5.87
CA GLY A 97 12.92 -0.83 6.48
C GLY A 97 14.03 -0.57 5.44
N ASP A 98 15.29 -0.66 5.86
CA ASP A 98 16.41 -0.43 4.95
C ASP A 98 16.53 -1.57 3.93
N ILE A 99 16.05 -1.33 2.71
CA ILE A 99 16.03 -2.31 1.62
C ILE A 99 17.46 -2.78 1.28
N TRP A 100 18.45 -1.91 1.48
CA TRP A 100 19.87 -2.21 1.29
C TRP A 100 20.46 -3.16 2.35
N SER A 101 19.71 -3.44 3.42
CA SER A 101 20.08 -4.41 4.46
C SER A 101 19.53 -5.82 4.19
N LEU A 102 18.61 -5.97 3.24
CA LEU A 102 18.01 -7.26 2.84
C LEU A 102 18.87 -8.03 1.82
N ASP A 103 19.76 -7.36 1.08
CA ASP A 103 20.66 -7.95 0.07
C ASP A 103 21.98 -8.49 0.65
N LYS A 104 22.02 -8.92 1.92
CA LYS A 104 23.26 -9.44 2.54
C LYS A 104 23.51 -10.94 2.44
N ASP A 105 22.68 -11.67 1.69
CA ASP A 105 22.89 -13.09 1.43
C ASP A 105 22.64 -13.41 -0.07
N ILE A 106 23.69 -13.23 -0.90
CA ILE A 106 23.85 -13.91 -2.20
C ILE A 106 25.24 -14.55 -2.23
#